data_AF-A0A535GDR8-F1
#
_entry.id   AF-A0A535GDR8-F1
#
_cell.length_a   1.000
_cell.length_b   1.000
_cell.length_c   1.000
_cell.angle_alpha   90.00
_cell.angle_beta   90.00
_cell.angle_gamma   90.00
#
_symmetry.space_group_name_H-M   'P 1'
#
loop_
_entity.id
_entity.type
_entity.pdbx_description
1 polymer ?
#
loop_
_entity_poly.entity_id
_entity_poly.type
_entity_poly.pdbx_seq_one_letter_code
_entity_poly.pdbx_strand_id
1 'polypeptide(L)'
;MNDMHAVVVESPGVARLSRLSVPEPGPDEVLVSVAAAGICGSDLEAAALLEPAACVACGLLEAQLRPDLRIAVVGAGTLGLLAVAMLRLSSPDRLALVGSRAPRLALARRLGAEETYDLNADLESLYDTFDL
;
A
#
# COMPACT_ATOMS: atom_id res chain seq x y z
N MET A 1 0.72 -10.76 37.97
CA MET A 1 0.45 -10.85 36.52
C MET A 1 1.74 -10.51 35.81
N ASN A 2 2.08 -11.24 34.73
CA ASN A 2 3.27 -10.92 33.96
C ASN A 2 2.87 -9.86 32.93
N ASP A 3 3.42 -8.66 33.07
CA ASP A 3 3.11 -7.53 32.20
C ASP A 3 4.18 -7.43 31.11
N MET A 4 3.79 -6.95 29.92
CA MET A 4 4.68 -6.58 28.84
C MET A 4 4.60 -5.07 28.57
N HIS A 5 5.72 -4.49 28.13
CA HIS A 5 5.72 -3.13 27.59
C HIS A 5 5.32 -3.17 26.12
N ALA A 6 4.46 -2.25 25.71
CA ALA A 6 4.03 -2.09 24.33
C ALA A 6 3.89 -0.61 24.00
N VAL A 7 4.23 -0.24 22.77
CA VAL A 7 3.83 1.06 22.21
C VAL A 7 2.44 0.88 21.59
N VAL A 8 1.45 1.58 22.12
CA VAL A 8 0.05 1.50 21.68
C VAL A 8 -0.33 2.80 20.98
N VAL A 9 -0.86 2.70 19.76
CA VAL A 9 -1.41 3.84 19.02
C VAL A 9 -2.88 3.99 19.40
N GLU A 10 -3.21 5.05 20.15
CA GLU A 10 -4.57 5.31 20.62
C GLU A 10 -5.40 6.03 19.55
N SER A 11 -4.74 6.90 18.76
CA SER A 11 -5.33 7.66 17.66
C SER A 11 -4.22 8.19 16.74
N PRO A 12 -4.52 8.70 15.53
CA PRO A 12 -3.50 9.27 14.65
C PRO A 12 -2.66 10.34 15.36
N GLY A 13 -1.33 10.16 15.34
CA GLY A 13 -0.38 11.06 16.00
C GLY A 13 -0.24 10.88 17.52
N VAL A 14 -0.95 9.93 18.13
CA VAL A 14 -0.90 9.65 19.58
C VAL A 14 -0.49 8.20 19.81
N ALA A 15 0.77 8.00 20.16
CA ALA A 15 1.31 6.72 20.61
C ALA A 15 1.77 6.82 22.08
N ARG A 16 1.53 5.77 22.87
CA ARG A 16 1.88 5.71 24.29
C ARG A 16 2.63 4.43 24.60
N LEU A 17 3.70 4.54 25.39
CA LEU A 17 4.30 3.38 26.04
C LEU A 17 3.39 2.94 27.19
N SER A 18 2.82 1.76 27.07
CA SER A 18 1.85 1.18 27.98
C SER A 18 2.34 -0.15 28.54
N ARG A 19 1.87 -0.51 29.73
CA ARG A 19 2.00 -1.88 30.27
C ARG A 19 0.71 -2.61 30.01
N LEU A 20 0.80 -3.77 29.37
CA LEU A 20 -0.33 -4.64 29.05
C LEU A 20 -0.08 -6.02 29.65
N SER A 21 -1.13 -6.77 29.94
CA SER A 21 -0.98 -8.18 30.28
C SER A 21 -0.43 -8.95 29.10
N VAL A 22 0.54 -9.84 29.34
CA VAL A 22 0.97 -10.82 28.34
C VAL A 22 -0.25 -11.67 27.94
N PRO A 23 -0.57 -11.79 26.63
CA PRO A 23 -1.73 -12.56 26.18
C PRO A 23 -1.49 -14.07 26.33
N GLU A 24 -2.56 -14.82 26.57
CA GLU A 24 -2.53 -16.28 26.49
C GLU A 24 -2.76 -16.71 25.03
N PRO A 25 -1.85 -17.49 24.42
CA PRO A 25 -2.03 -17.95 23.04
C PRO A 25 -3.18 -18.96 22.96
N GLY A 26 -4.01 -18.85 21.92
CA GLY A 26 -5.00 -19.85 21.56
C GLY A 26 -4.38 -21.17 21.06
N PRO A 27 -5.21 -22.18 20.75
CA PRO A 27 -4.74 -23.52 20.36
C PRO A 27 -3.80 -23.56 19.15
N ASP A 28 -3.94 -22.62 18.22
CA ASP A 28 -3.15 -22.53 16.98
C ASP A 28 -2.21 -21.30 16.95
N GLU A 29 -1.98 -20.68 18.11
CA GLU A 29 -1.15 -19.48 18.23
C GLU A 29 0.14 -19.78 18.99
N VAL A 30 1.16 -18.96 18.75
CA VAL A 30 2.41 -19.00 19.51
C VAL A 30 2.70 -17.65 20.14
N LEU A 31 3.10 -17.67 21.41
CA LEU A 31 3.55 -16.48 22.10
C LEU A 31 5.06 -16.30 21.86
N VAL A 32 5.42 -15.20 21.21
CA VAL A 32 6.81 -14.88 20.89
C VAL A 32 7.32 -13.79 21.82
N SER A 33 8.42 -14.06 22.54
CA SER A 33 9.15 -13.02 23.27
C SER A 33 10.01 -12.23 22.29
N VAL A 34 9.58 -11.00 21.97
CA VAL A 34 10.27 -10.13 21.02
C VAL A 34 11.57 -9.62 21.64
N ALA A 35 12.71 -10.08 21.13
CA ALA A 35 14.03 -9.62 21.58
C ALA A 35 14.40 -8.23 21.02
N ALA A 36 13.95 -7.93 19.80
CA ALA A 36 14.11 -6.64 19.15
C ALA A 36 13.07 -6.48 18.05
N ALA A 37 12.64 -5.24 17.80
CA ALA A 37 11.84 -4.85 16.65
C ALA A 37 12.44 -3.57 16.06
N GLY A 38 12.65 -3.55 14.75
CA GLY A 38 13.08 -2.34 14.04
C GLY A 38 11.94 -1.33 13.93
N ILE A 39 12.28 -0.05 13.83
CA ILE A 39 11.33 1.03 13.52
C ILE A 39 11.55 1.44 12.07
N CYS A 40 10.51 1.34 11.25
CA CYS A 40 10.44 1.81 9.87
C CYS A 40 9.80 3.20 9.82
N GLY A 41 10.06 3.97 8.75
CA GLY A 41 9.36 5.24 8.50
C GLY A 41 7.84 5.09 8.43
N SER A 42 7.35 3.89 8.08
CA SER A 42 5.93 3.56 8.09
C SER A 42 5.34 3.47 9.50
N ASP A 43 6.09 3.10 10.54
CA ASP A 43 5.52 2.95 11.90
C ASP A 43 5.01 4.28 12.48
N LEU A 44 5.48 5.41 11.95
CA LEU A 44 5.01 6.75 12.29
C LEU A 44 3.69 7.14 11.59
N GLU A 45 3.31 6.45 10.52
CA GLU A 45 2.13 6.76 9.68
C GLU A 45 1.10 5.59 9.56
N ALA A 46 1.47 4.33 9.82
CA ALA A 46 0.92 3.17 9.09
C ALA A 46 0.02 2.15 9.81
N ALA A 47 -0.60 2.41 10.96
CA ALA A 47 -1.52 1.39 11.53
C ALA A 47 -2.66 0.95 10.56
N ALA A 48 -3.02 1.76 9.55
CA ALA A 48 -4.10 1.46 8.59
C ALA A 48 -3.62 1.00 7.19
N LEU A 49 -2.36 1.23 6.81
CA LEU A 49 -1.89 1.03 5.43
C LEU A 49 -0.84 -0.07 5.26
N LEU A 50 -0.35 -0.64 6.36
CA LEU A 50 0.73 -1.64 6.32
C LEU A 50 0.34 -2.91 5.57
N GLU A 51 -0.78 -3.53 5.96
CA GLU A 51 -1.28 -4.75 5.31
C GLU A 51 -1.59 -4.55 3.81
N PRO A 52 -2.34 -3.51 3.39
CA PRO A 52 -2.65 -3.35 1.97
C PRO A 52 -1.41 -3.00 1.14
N ALA A 53 -0.42 -2.31 1.72
CA ALA A 53 0.87 -2.06 1.07
C ALA A 53 1.67 -3.37 0.88
N ALA A 54 1.70 -4.25 1.89
CA ALA A 54 2.37 -5.54 1.80
C ALA A 54 1.74 -6.44 0.71
N CYS A 55 0.41 -6.48 0.64
CA CYS A 55 -0.32 -7.21 -0.40
C CYS A 55 0.01 -6.70 -1.81
N VAL A 56 0.05 -5.38 -2.01
CA VAL A 56 0.44 -4.79 -3.30
C VAL A 56 1.89 -5.13 -3.63
N ALA A 57 2.82 -4.96 -2.69
CA ALA A 57 4.24 -5.27 -2.91
C ALA A 57 4.45 -6.74 -3.31
N CYS A 58 3.77 -7.67 -2.63
CA CYS A 58 3.82 -9.10 -2.97
C CYS A 58 3.39 -9.34 -4.42
N GLY A 59 2.23 -8.80 -4.83
CA GLY A 59 1.74 -8.96 -6.20
C GLY A 59 2.66 -8.32 -7.25
N LEU A 60 3.27 -7.17 -6.94
CA LEU A 60 4.22 -6.51 -7.84
C LEU A 60 5.53 -7.29 -8.02
N LEU A 61 6.00 -8.01 -6.98
CA LEU A 61 7.18 -8.85 -7.07
C LEU A 61 6.97 -10.04 -8.03
N GLU A 62 5.75 -10.58 -8.07
CA GLU A 62 5.38 -11.65 -9.01
C GLU A 62 5.22 -11.13 -10.45
N ALA A 63 4.89 -9.85 -10.62
CA ALA A 63 4.65 -9.22 -11.92
C ALA A 63 5.92 -9.02 -12.78
N GLN A 64 7.11 -9.41 -12.30
CA GLN A 64 8.38 -9.35 -13.04
C GLN A 64 8.60 -8.00 -13.73
N LEU A 65 8.40 -6.91 -12.97
CA LEU A 65 8.45 -5.55 -13.49
C LEU A 65 9.80 -5.24 -14.15
N ARG A 66 9.74 -4.61 -15.34
CA ARG A 66 10.90 -4.12 -16.07
C ARG A 66 10.71 -2.64 -16.42
N PRO A 67 11.79 -1.84 -16.50
CA PRO A 67 11.67 -0.41 -16.80
C PRO A 67 11.07 -0.10 -18.17
N ASP A 68 11.12 -1.03 -19.14
CA ASP A 68 10.56 -0.86 -20.49
C ASP A 68 9.04 -1.08 -20.56
N LEU A 69 8.37 -1.39 -19.45
CA LEU A 69 6.94 -1.70 -19.44
C LEU A 69 6.06 -0.47 -19.43
N ARG A 70 4.92 -0.59 -20.12
CA ARG A 70 3.82 0.38 -20.12
C ARG A 70 2.68 -0.14 -19.25
N ILE A 71 2.57 0.37 -18.03
CA ILE A 71 1.72 -0.21 -16.99
C ILE A 71 0.42 0.59 -16.81
N ALA A 72 -0.71 -0.09 -16.78
CA ALA A 72 -1.99 0.46 -16.36
C ALA A 72 -2.45 -0.13 -15.02
N VAL A 73 -2.67 0.73 -14.03
CA VAL A 73 -3.31 0.37 -12.76
C VAL A 73 -4.81 0.58 -12.89
N VAL A 74 -5.59 -0.49 -12.83
CA VAL A 74 -7.06 -0.42 -12.90
C VAL A 74 -7.64 -0.31 -11.50
N GLY A 75 -8.28 0.82 -11.21
CA GLY A 75 -8.97 1.09 -9.96
C GLY A 75 -8.28 2.14 -9.09
N ALA A 76 -8.94 3.28 -8.89
CA ALA A 76 -8.47 4.38 -8.04
C ALA A 76 -8.78 4.15 -6.53
N GLY A 77 -8.68 2.90 -6.08
CA GLY A 77 -8.83 2.48 -4.69
C GLY A 77 -7.54 2.62 -3.89
N THR A 78 -7.55 2.23 -2.61
CA THR A 78 -6.34 2.27 -1.76
C THR A 78 -5.21 1.42 -2.35
N LEU A 79 -5.51 0.19 -2.78
CA LEU A 79 -4.52 -0.71 -3.40
C LEU A 79 -3.95 -0.13 -4.70
N GLY A 80 -4.80 0.40 -5.59
CA GLY A 80 -4.31 0.99 -6.85
C GLY A 80 -3.46 2.24 -6.65
N LEU A 81 -3.81 3.09 -5.67
CA LEU A 81 -3.00 4.27 -5.36
C LEU A 81 -1.65 3.89 -4.71
N LEU A 82 -1.63 2.85 -3.86
CA LEU A 82 -0.39 2.27 -3.34
C LEU A 82 0.44 1.64 -4.47
N ALA A 83 -0.20 0.93 -5.40
CA ALA A 83 0.46 0.34 -6.55
C ALA A 83 1.11 1.41 -7.43
N VAL A 84 0.42 2.52 -7.73
CA VAL A 84 1.01 3.65 -8.45
C VAL A 84 2.23 4.22 -7.72
N ALA A 85 2.12 4.45 -6.41
CA ALA A 85 3.23 4.99 -5.62
C ALA A 85 4.45 4.06 -5.63
N MET A 86 4.24 2.74 -5.59
CA MET A 86 5.31 1.73 -5.64
C MET A 86 5.87 1.54 -7.05
N LEU A 87 5.01 1.44 -8.06
CA LEU A 87 5.39 1.27 -9.47
C LEU A 87 6.18 2.46 -10.01
N ARG A 88 5.96 3.68 -9.51
CA ARG A 88 6.83 4.82 -9.85
C ARG A 88 8.32 4.50 -9.57
N LEU A 89 8.60 3.76 -8.51
CA LEU A 89 9.99 3.45 -8.11
C LEU A 89 10.69 2.51 -9.11
N SER A 90 9.94 1.70 -9.86
CA SER A 90 10.52 0.85 -10.91
C SER A 90 10.81 1.59 -12.23
N SER A 91 10.48 2.89 -12.31
CA SER A 91 10.68 3.73 -13.49
C SER A 91 10.19 3.11 -14.81
N PRO A 92 8.90 2.72 -14.89
CA PRO A 92 8.33 2.19 -16.13
C PRO A 92 8.34 3.24 -17.24
N ASP A 93 8.39 2.80 -18.50
CA ASP A 93 8.26 3.64 -19.70
C ASP A 93 6.97 4.46 -19.65
N ARG A 94 5.91 3.87 -19.11
CA ARG A 94 4.64 4.55 -18.90
C ARG A 94 3.90 4.02 -17.67
N LEU A 95 3.29 4.91 -16.90
CA LEU A 95 2.44 4.55 -15.76
C LEU A 95 1.12 5.31 -15.79
N ALA A 96 0.04 4.61 -16.09
CA ALA A 96 -1.31 5.15 -16.08
C ALA A 96 -2.16 4.58 -14.94
N LEU A 97 -3.12 5.37 -14.43
CA LEU A 97 -4.17 4.87 -13.55
C LEU A 97 -5.55 5.13 -14.14
N VAL A 98 -6.35 4.07 -14.23
CA VAL A 98 -7.71 4.09 -14.75
C VAL A 98 -8.70 4.03 -13.58
N GLY A 99 -9.68 4.92 -13.53
CA GLY A 99 -10.68 4.95 -12.45
C GLY A 99 -11.90 5.78 -12.82
N SER A 100 -12.79 6.05 -11.87
CA SER A 100 -14.08 6.73 -12.15
C SER A 100 -14.35 7.96 -11.28
N ARG A 101 -13.38 8.37 -10.45
CA ARG A 101 -13.54 9.46 -9.47
C ARG A 101 -12.43 10.48 -9.63
N ALA A 102 -12.75 11.65 -10.18
CA ALA A 102 -11.79 12.73 -10.45
C ALA A 102 -10.84 13.07 -9.27
N PRO A 103 -11.29 13.17 -7.99
CA PRO A 103 -10.38 13.46 -6.89
C PRO A 103 -9.31 12.37 -6.68
N ARG A 104 -9.65 11.10 -6.95
CA ARG A 104 -8.72 9.97 -6.81
C ARG A 104 -7.75 9.91 -7.98
N LEU A 105 -8.19 10.27 -9.20
CA LEU A 105 -7.32 10.43 -10.35
C LEU A 105 -6.30 11.57 -10.13
N ALA A 106 -6.75 12.70 -9.58
CA ALA A 106 -5.84 13.79 -9.19
C ALA A 106 -4.80 13.35 -8.15
N LEU A 107 -5.21 12.54 -7.17
CA LEU A 107 -4.28 11.95 -6.20
C LEU A 107 -3.31 10.96 -6.86
N ALA A 108 -3.77 10.13 -7.79
CA ALA A 108 -2.90 9.21 -8.53
C ALA A 108 -1.79 9.94 -9.28
N ARG A 109 -2.09 11.07 -9.93
CA ARG A 109 -1.06 11.92 -10.56
C ARG A 109 -0.02 12.43 -9.57
N ARG A 110 -0.46 12.88 -8.39
CA ARG A 110 0.44 13.31 -7.31
C ARG A 110 1.33 12.18 -6.78
N LEU A 111 0.81 10.95 -6.78
CA LEU A 111 1.52 9.77 -6.28
C LEU A 111 2.44 9.13 -7.32
N GLY A 112 2.24 9.41 -8.60
CA GLY A 112 3.20 9.01 -9.59
C GLY A 112 2.70 8.66 -10.97
N ALA A 113 1.39 8.52 -11.16
CA ALA A 113 0.81 8.23 -12.46
C ALA A 113 1.06 9.42 -13.40
N GLU A 114 1.70 9.15 -14.53
CA GLU A 114 1.90 10.15 -15.57
C GLU A 114 0.56 10.52 -16.20
N GLU A 115 -0.29 9.51 -16.38
CA GLU A 115 -1.58 9.63 -17.00
C GLU A 115 -2.67 9.05 -16.12
N THR A 116 -3.86 9.62 -16.22
CA THR A 116 -5.03 9.04 -15.56
C THR A 116 -6.24 9.20 -16.44
N TYR A 117 -7.05 8.15 -16.48
CA TYR A 117 -8.20 8.06 -17.36
C TYR A 117 -9.48 7.83 -16.56
N ASP A 118 -10.54 8.55 -16.90
CA ASP A 118 -11.87 8.36 -16.36
C ASP A 118 -12.62 7.32 -17.20
N LEU A 119 -12.96 6.18 -16.60
CA LEU A 119 -13.71 5.10 -17.24
C LEU A 119 -15.03 5.56 -17.86
N ASN A 120 -15.64 6.62 -17.34
CA ASN A 120 -16.91 7.10 -17.86
C ASN A 120 -16.75 8.02 -19.09
N ALA A 121 -15.55 8.56 -19.31
CA ALA A 121 -15.28 9.53 -20.37
C ALA A 121 -14.29 9.02 -21.43
N ASP A 122 -13.32 8.20 -21.01
CA ASP A 122 -12.14 7.86 -21.79
C ASP A 122 -12.13 6.39 -22.27
N LEU A 123 -13.16 5.59 -21.98
CA LEU A 123 -13.19 4.14 -22.22
C LEU A 123 -12.79 3.76 -23.65
N GLU A 124 -13.35 4.45 -24.65
CA GLU A 124 -13.08 4.20 -26.07
C GLU A 124 -11.60 4.39 -26.43
N SER A 125 -10.92 5.34 -25.75
CA SER A 125 -9.53 5.71 -26.05
C SER A 125 -8.50 4.77 -25.42
N LEU A 126 -8.94 3.84 -24.57
CA LEU A 126 -8.06 2.94 -23.81
C LEU A 126 -7.82 1.59 -24.50
N TYR A 127 -8.63 1.22 -25.49
CA TYR A 127 -8.45 -0.04 -26.21
C TYR A 127 -7.05 -0.08 -26.87
N ASP A 128 -6.41 -1.25 -26.80
CA ASP A 128 -5.09 -1.56 -27.40
C ASP A 128 -3.92 -0.64 -26.96
N THR A 129 -4.05 0.05 -25.82
CA THR A 129 -3.08 1.09 -25.40
C THR A 129 -1.98 0.58 -24.45
N PHE A 130 -2.20 -0.56 -23.80
CA PHE A 130 -1.34 -1.13 -22.76
C PHE A 130 -0.97 -2.57 -23.06
N ASP A 131 0.28 -2.91 -22.80
CA ASP A 131 0.81 -4.27 -22.93
C ASP A 131 0.52 -5.03 -21.63
N LEU A 132 -0.03 -6.24 -21.75
CA LEU A 132 -0.20 -7.17 -20.61
C LEU A 132 1.13 -7.89 -20.31
#